data_AF-A0A7X6XLV2-F1
#
_entry.id   AF-A0A7X6XLV2-F1
#
_cell.length_a   1.000
_cell.length_b   1.000
_cell.length_c   1.000
_cell.angle_alpha   90.00
_cell.angle_beta   90.00
_cell.angle_gamma   90.00
#
_symmetry.space_group_name_H-M   'P 1'
#
loop_
_entity.id
_entity.type
_entity.pdbx_description
1 polymer ?
#
loop_
_entity_poly.entity_id
_entity_poly.type
_entity_poly.pdbx_seq_one_letter_code
_entity_poly.pdbx_strand_id
1 'polypeptide(L)' 'MAAWLSREGIPFVKRDVRADPEALEELVQGGFRSTPVTMADGAAVIGYAPAALRALWQAHGRPA' A
#
# COMPACT_ATOMS: atom_id res chain seq x y z
N MET A 1 0.40 9.63 -1.73
CA MET A 1 -0.09 8.27 -2.03
C MET A 1 -1.61 8.17 -1.90
N ALA A 2 -2.19 8.23 -0.68
CA ALA A 2 -3.64 8.10 -0.47
C ALA A 2 -4.50 9.01 -1.36
N ALA A 3 -4.16 10.29 -1.48
CA ALA A 3 -4.86 11.24 -2.35
C ALA A 3 -4.87 10.82 -3.83
N TRP A 4 -3.81 10.18 -4.32
CA TRP A 4 -3.76 9.67 -5.69
C TRP A 4 -4.64 8.42 -5.84
N LEU A 5 -4.57 7.46 -4.89
CA LEU A 5 -5.42 6.27 -4.89
C LEU A 5 -6.91 6.64 -4.91
N SER A 6 -7.31 7.61 -4.07
CA SER A 6 -8.68 8.15 -4.06
C SER A 6 -9.08 8.76 -5.41
N ARG A 7 -8.20 9.54 -6.04
CA ARG A 7 -8.47 10.17 -7.36
C ARG A 7 -8.61 9.14 -8.48
N GLU A 8 -7.88 8.03 -8.40
CA GLU A 8 -7.94 6.92 -9.35
C GLU A 8 -9.13 5.97 -9.09
N GLY A 9 -9.93 6.22 -8.05
CA GLY A 9 -11.03 5.34 -7.67
C GLY A 9 -10.57 3.97 -7.15
N ILE A 10 -9.31 3.86 -6.72
CA ILE A 10 -8.75 2.62 -6.19
C ILE A 10 -9.13 2.54 -4.70
N PRO A 11 -9.88 1.51 -4.26
CA PRO A 11 -10.18 1.31 -2.84
C PRO A 11 -8.90 0.95 -2.08
N PHE A 12 -8.75 1.49 -0.87
CA PHE A 12 -7.63 1.18 0.01
C PHE A 12 -8.04 1.32 1.47
N VAL A 13 -7.33 0.59 2.34
CA VAL A 13 -7.39 0.78 3.80
C VAL A 13 -6.16 1.56 4.23
N LYS A 14 -6.37 2.66 4.96
CA LYS A 14 -5.27 3.43 5.55
C LYS A 14 -4.96 2.90 6.94
N ARG A 15 -3.73 2.42 7.16
CA ARG A 15 -3.20 2.06 8.48
C ARG A 15 -2.11 3.05 8.90
N ASP A 16 -2.12 3.47 10.16
CA ASP A 16 -1.11 4.36 10.73
C ASP A 16 -0.19 3.58 11.67
N VAL A 17 1.05 3.34 11.24
CA VAL A 17 2.05 2.58 11.99
C VAL A 17 2.45 3.22 13.33
N ARG A 18 2.04 4.48 13.59
CA ARG A 18 2.23 5.12 14.91
C ARG A 18 1.12 4.77 15.90
N ALA A 19 -0.05 4.40 15.41
CA ALA A 19 -1.25 4.11 16.22
C ALA A 19 -1.67 2.63 16.16
N ASP A 20 -1.17 1.89 15.18
CA ASP A 20 -1.47 0.48 14.92
C ASP A 20 -0.17 -0.35 15.03
N PRO A 21 0.06 -1.02 16.17
CA PRO A 21 1.26 -1.84 16.38
C PRO A 21 1.39 -3.02 15.41
N GLU A 22 0.27 -3.58 14.95
CA GLU A 22 0.27 -4.69 13.98
C GLU A 22 0.71 -4.17 12.61
N ALA A 23 0.25 -2.97 12.20
CA ALA A 23 0.74 -2.34 10.97
C ALA A 23 2.25 -2.04 11.02
N LEU A 24 2.77 -1.69 12.19
CA LEU A 24 4.21 -1.50 12.39
C LEU A 24 4.95 -2.83 12.30
N GLU A 25 4.42 -3.90 12.90
CA GLU A 25 5.00 -5.24 12.81
C GLU A 25 5.05 -5.73 11.35
N GLU A 26 3.97 -5.60 10.59
CA GLU A 26 3.94 -5.92 9.15
C GLU A 26 4.97 -5.12 8.35
N LEU A 27 5.13 -3.82 8.66
CA LEU A 27 6.13 -2.96 8.03
C LEU A 27 7.56 -3.50 8.28
N VAL A 28 7.87 -3.84 9.53
CA VAL A 28 9.20 -4.31 9.95
C VAL A 28 9.48 -5.72 9.40
N GLN A 29 8.52 -6.64 9.52
CA GLN A 29 8.65 -8.01 9.02
C GLN A 29 8.78 -8.05 7.50
N GLY A 30 8.10 -7.14 6.79
CA GLY A 30 8.27 -6.95 5.34
C GLY A 30 9.62 -6.36 4.94
N GLY A 31 10.50 -6.01 5.89
CA GLY A 31 11.81 -5.43 5.64
C GLY A 31 11.76 -3.95 5.22
N PHE A 32 10.61 -3.30 5.35
CA PHE A 32 10.43 -1.90 4.96
C PHE A 32 10.97 -0.98 6.06
N ARG A 33 11.68 0.07 5.64
CA ARG A 33 12.33 1.02 6.56
C ARG A 33 11.69 2.41 6.56
N SER A 34 10.71 2.64 5.69
CA SER A 34 10.08 3.94 5.51
C SER A 34 8.63 3.78 5.08
N THR A 35 7.83 4.78 5.45
CA THR A 35 6.46 4.96 4.98
C THR A 35 6.44 6.10 3.94
N PRO A 36 5.43 6.16 3.06
CA PRO A 36 4.28 5.26 2.94
C PRO A 36 4.61 3.98 2.15
N VAL A 37 3.98 2.86 2.52
CA VAL A 37 4.03 1.57 1.79
C VAL A 37 2.60 1.17 1.43
N THR A 38 2.40 0.63 0.23
CA THR A 38 1.15 0.00 -0.19
C THR A 38 1.40 -1.46 -0.44
N MET A 39 0.58 -2.33 0.14
CA MET A 39 0.69 -3.79 0.02
C MET A 39 -0.62 -4.35 -0.57
N ALA A 40 -0.50 -5.38 -1.40
CA ALA A 40 -1.63 -6.16 -1.93
C ALA A 40 -1.14 -7.59 -2.25
N ASP A 41 -1.82 -8.61 -1.73
CA ASP A 41 -1.52 -10.05 -1.96
C ASP A 41 -0.03 -10.43 -1.90
N GLY A 42 0.68 -9.93 -0.88
CA GLY A 42 2.11 -10.22 -0.68
C GLY A 42 3.07 -9.42 -1.57
N ALA A 43 2.57 -8.60 -2.50
CA ALA A 43 3.35 -7.62 -3.23
C ALA A 43 3.29 -6.25 -2.54
N ALA A 44 4.36 -5.46 -2.68
CA ALA A 44 4.46 -4.15 -2.03
C ALA A 44 5.11 -3.09 -2.92
N VAL A 45 4.66 -1.85 -2.76
CA VAL A 45 5.24 -0.64 -3.36
C VAL A 45 5.60 0.33 -2.26
N ILE A 46 6.87 0.77 -2.26
CA ILE A 46 7.40 1.73 -1.29
C ILE A 46 7.38 3.13 -1.90
N GLY A 47 6.92 4.12 -1.15
CA GLY A 47 6.88 5.52 -1.57
C GLY A 47 5.80 5.80 -2.62
N TYR A 48 5.92 6.96 -3.29
CA TYR A 48 4.98 7.36 -4.33
C TYR A 48 5.49 6.96 -5.72
N ALA A 49 4.96 5.87 -6.26
CA ALA A 49 5.27 5.37 -7.60
C ALA A 49 3.97 5.04 -8.37
N PRO A 50 3.31 6.02 -9.01
CA PRO A 50 1.96 5.83 -9.58
C PRO A 50 1.88 4.74 -10.66
N ALA A 51 2.94 4.55 -11.46
CA ALA A 51 2.99 3.45 -12.43
C ALA A 51 3.01 2.08 -11.74
N ALA A 52 3.85 1.91 -10.72
CA ALA A 52 3.94 0.67 -9.94
C ALA A 52 2.67 0.39 -9.13
N LEU A 53 2.06 1.44 -8.54
CA LEU A 53 0.78 1.31 -7.83
C LEU A 53 -0.35 0.91 -8.76
N ARG A 54 -0.40 1.45 -9.98
CA ARG A 54 -1.38 1.03 -10.99
C ARG A 54 -1.16 -0.42 -11.40
N ALA A 55 0.09 -0.83 -11.62
CA ALA A 55 0.42 -2.22 -11.95
C ALA A 55 0.02 -3.18 -10.82
N LEU A 56 0.33 -2.82 -9.56
CA LEU A 56 -0.08 -3.56 -8.37
C LEU A 56 -1.60 -3.74 -8.31
N TRP A 57 -2.37 -2.67 -8.54
CA TRP A 57 -3.82 -2.73 -8.59
C TRP A 57 -4.35 -3.62 -9.73
N GLN A 58 -3.76 -3.55 -10.92
CA GLN A 58 -4.19 -4.38 -12.05
C GLN A 58 -3.91 -5.87 -11.81
N ALA A 59 -2.85 -6.20 -11.07
CA ALA A 59 -2.49 -7.58 -10.77
C ALA A 59 -3.31 -8.20 -9.62
N HIS A 60 -3.69 -7.42 -8.61
CA HIS A 60 -4.21 -7.94 -7.34
C HIS A 60 -5.53 -7.32 -6.88
N GLY A 61 -5.94 -6.21 -7.49
CA GLY A 61 -7.02 -5.37 -6.97
C GLY A 61 -8.33 -5.46 -7.74
N ARG A 62 -8.36 -6.04 -8.94
CA ARG A 62 -9.60 -6.04 -9.73
C ARG A 62 -10.67 -6.92 -9.08
N PRO A 63 -11.89 -6.39 -8.84
CA PRO A 63 -13.03 -7.28 -8.65
C PRO A 63 -13.21 -8.13 -9.90
N ALA A 64 -13.56 -9.40 -9.71
CA ALA A 64 -13.88 -10.35 -10.77
C ALA A 64 -14.94 -9.81 -11.73
#